data_AF-A0A5C6BX96-F1
#
_entry.id   AF-A0A5C6BX96-F1
#
_cell.length_a   1.000
_cell.length_b   1.000
_cell.length_c   1.000
_cell.angle_alpha   90.00
_cell.angle_beta   90.00
_cell.angle_gamma   90.00
#
_symmetry.space_group_name_H-M   'P 1'
#
loop_
_entity.id
_entity.type
_entity.pdbx_description
1 polymer ?
#
loop_
_entity_poly.entity_id
_entity_poly.type
_entity_poly.pdbx_seq_one_letter_code
_entity_poly.pdbx_strand_id
1 'polypeptide(L)'
;MRLSDSARRILVHAVRVGLFATIILLVHSRFAVGTSHTARDPAIGIDDVARIMPDAAALGDVNEDGSRAVLNSDDGPLGYVLQTSPISDHIIGFSGPTNMLVAFGPDDSIVGVSILRSGDTREHLDEVRESPGFLSSFDGKSRSEVAGTVQVDAVSGATLTSLAISESIIHRLGGAKTSLRFPEPAEISELQSLFPDADHLQSGDRSDLTAVYAADQLAGYVLRSSPAADNIVGYQGPTDTFIGLNLDKHVNGFVVGQSYDNEPYVGYVREDDYFRRTFNELSLDELASADLQAMQVEGVSGATMTSLAVAEGIVAAAQTQLKSAQNARSPEQSSWLSIHDLGTGLVIVAAIIIGFTRLRANKRLRIAFQLILIVYLGWTVGNLLSQAMIAGWAKHGLPWRNAAGLVMLSIAAFACPIFTKRNLYCSHLCPHGAVQQLVKRRIGYQVSLNRTLTKLWKLIPGLLLLWCLVVVLAGLSFSLVDIEPFDAYLFPIAGWATIVVAIVGIVASLFIPMAYCRFGCPTGLLLEYLRYNAKSDRWTIRDWIATGYLALAVAICFL
;
A
#
# COMPACT_ATOMS: atom_id res chain seq x y z
N MET A 1 4.16 -19.90 -47.57
CA MET A 1 5.54 -19.57 -47.12
C MET A 1 5.82 -20.31 -45.82
N ARG A 2 6.72 -21.31 -45.80
CA ARG A 2 7.16 -21.94 -44.54
C ARG A 2 8.20 -21.03 -43.89
N LEU A 3 7.90 -20.47 -42.72
CA LEU A 3 8.86 -19.70 -41.93
C LEU A 3 10.11 -20.56 -41.67
N SER A 4 11.31 -19.95 -41.73
CA SER A 4 12.54 -20.64 -41.33
C SER A 4 12.49 -21.03 -39.85
N ASP A 5 13.19 -22.10 -39.46
CA ASP A 5 13.20 -22.56 -38.06
C ASP A 5 13.65 -21.49 -37.07
N SER A 6 14.52 -20.57 -37.48
CA SER A 6 14.93 -19.42 -36.68
C SER A 6 13.80 -18.40 -36.52
N ALA A 7 13.08 -18.08 -37.60
CA ALA A 7 11.95 -17.14 -37.55
C ALA A 7 10.81 -17.69 -36.67
N ARG A 8 10.51 -18.99 -36.78
CA ARG A 8 9.50 -19.64 -35.95
C ARG A 8 9.85 -19.60 -34.46
N ARG A 9 11.12 -19.81 -34.10
CA ARG A 9 11.60 -19.72 -32.70
C ARG A 9 11.40 -18.34 -32.12
N ILE A 10 11.77 -17.31 -32.88
CA ILE A 10 11.62 -15.91 -32.46
C ILE A 10 10.14 -15.59 -32.27
N LEU A 11 9.29 -15.99 -33.23
CA LEU A 11 7.85 -15.73 -33.16
C LEU A 11 7.20 -16.36 -31.93
N VAL A 12 7.39 -17.67 -31.71
CA VAL A 12 6.80 -18.37 -30.56
C VAL A 12 7.33 -17.79 -29.24
N HIS A 13 8.62 -17.44 -29.17
CA HIS A 13 9.19 -16.79 -27.99
C HIS A 13 8.61 -15.40 -27.75
N ALA A 14 8.44 -14.60 -28.81
CA ALA A 14 7.79 -13.29 -28.73
C ALA A 14 6.34 -13.41 -28.22
N VAL A 15 5.60 -14.44 -28.66
CA VAL A 15 4.26 -14.73 -28.13
C VAL A 15 4.30 -15.06 -26.64
N ARG A 16 5.27 -15.84 -26.14
CA ARG A 16 5.40 -16.13 -24.70
C ARG A 16 5.65 -14.87 -23.86
N VAL A 17 6.55 -14.00 -24.34
CA VAL A 17 6.82 -12.72 -23.70
C VAL A 17 5.57 -11.83 -23.78
N GLY A 18 4.88 -11.83 -24.91
CA GLY A 18 3.61 -11.16 -25.12
C GLY A 18 2.54 -11.60 -24.13
N LEU A 19 2.32 -12.91 -23.94
CA LEU A 19 1.37 -13.44 -22.95
C LEU A 19 1.65 -12.91 -21.54
N PHE A 20 2.92 -12.94 -21.12
CA PHE A 20 3.31 -12.40 -19.82
C PHE A 20 3.06 -10.88 -19.73
N ALA A 21 3.49 -10.12 -20.74
CA ALA A 21 3.27 -8.67 -20.78
C ALA A 21 1.77 -8.33 -20.76
N THR A 22 0.93 -9.06 -21.49
CA THR A 22 -0.52 -8.88 -21.48
C THR A 22 -1.12 -9.18 -20.11
N ILE A 23 -0.69 -10.23 -19.40
CA ILE A 23 -1.15 -10.48 -18.03
C ILE A 23 -0.78 -9.33 -17.09
N ILE A 24 0.46 -8.83 -17.18
CA ILE A 24 0.90 -7.68 -16.37
C ILE A 24 0.10 -6.42 -16.71
N LEU A 25 -0.15 -6.17 -18.00
CA LEU A 25 -0.97 -5.05 -18.45
C LEU A 25 -2.42 -5.19 -18.03
N LEU A 26 -2.98 -6.40 -17.97
CA LEU A 26 -4.33 -6.63 -17.44
C LEU A 26 -4.40 -6.40 -15.93
N VAL A 27 -3.39 -6.83 -15.18
CA VAL A 27 -3.31 -6.49 -13.74
C VAL A 27 -3.19 -4.98 -13.58
N HIS A 28 -2.32 -4.33 -14.37
CA HIS A 28 -2.16 -2.88 -14.31
C HIS A 28 -3.43 -2.15 -14.72
N SER A 29 -4.10 -2.53 -15.80
CA SER A 29 -5.35 -1.91 -16.22
C SER A 29 -6.46 -2.16 -15.20
N ARG A 30 -6.60 -3.38 -14.67
CA ARG A 30 -7.56 -3.70 -13.60
C ARG A 30 -7.37 -2.82 -12.37
N PHE A 31 -6.13 -2.49 -12.02
CA PHE A 31 -5.80 -1.68 -10.83
C PHE A 31 -5.61 -0.19 -11.10
N ALA A 32 -5.30 0.24 -12.32
CA ALA A 32 -5.36 1.64 -12.73
C ALA A 32 -6.82 2.08 -12.88
N VAL A 33 -7.64 1.19 -13.45
CA VAL A 33 -9.10 1.28 -13.43
C VAL A 33 -9.63 0.95 -12.03
N GLY A 34 -8.87 0.22 -11.18
CA GLY A 34 -9.19 -0.16 -9.79
C GLY A 34 -8.89 0.91 -8.75
N THR A 35 -7.88 1.76 -8.96
CA THR A 35 -7.72 3.08 -8.33
C THR A 35 -8.74 4.08 -8.86
N SER A 36 -9.59 3.64 -9.81
CA SER A 36 -10.84 4.28 -10.21
C SER A 36 -12.08 3.44 -9.83
N HIS A 37 -11.91 2.25 -9.23
CA HIS A 37 -12.95 1.23 -8.96
C HIS A 37 -12.68 0.44 -7.67
N THR A 38 -12.39 1.12 -6.55
CA THR A 38 -12.87 0.65 -5.25
C THR A 38 -14.38 0.90 -5.26
N ALA A 39 -15.14 -0.20 -5.40
CA ALA A 39 -16.55 -0.24 -5.78
C ALA A 39 -16.82 0.25 -7.22
N ARG A 40 -17.75 -0.39 -7.95
CA ARG A 40 -18.39 0.27 -9.09
C ARG A 40 -19.11 1.49 -8.53
N ASP A 41 -18.45 2.63 -8.54
CA ASP A 41 -19.15 3.90 -8.44
C ASP A 41 -19.82 4.19 -9.77
N PRO A 42 -21.07 4.67 -9.77
CA PRO A 42 -21.76 5.03 -10.99
C PRO A 42 -20.90 6.04 -11.73
N ALA A 43 -20.58 5.76 -13.00
CA ALA A 43 -19.99 6.78 -13.87
C ALA A 43 -20.89 8.01 -13.81
N ILE A 44 -20.31 9.20 -13.62
CA ILE A 44 -21.05 10.47 -13.58
C ILE A 44 -22.02 10.51 -14.77
N GLY A 45 -23.32 10.40 -14.47
CA GLY A 45 -24.37 10.41 -15.47
C GLY A 45 -24.66 11.83 -15.92
N ILE A 46 -25.05 12.00 -17.19
CA ILE A 46 -25.50 13.32 -17.66
C ILE A 46 -26.69 13.82 -16.85
N ASP A 47 -27.57 12.93 -16.40
CA ASP A 47 -28.72 13.27 -15.56
C ASP A 47 -28.31 13.85 -14.19
N ASP A 48 -27.21 13.37 -13.60
CA ASP A 48 -26.70 13.90 -12.33
C ASP A 48 -26.10 15.30 -12.51
N VAL A 49 -25.45 15.53 -13.65
CA VAL A 49 -24.89 16.84 -14.01
C VAL A 49 -26.00 17.82 -14.37
N ALA A 50 -27.02 17.39 -15.11
CA ALA A 50 -28.15 18.22 -15.51
C ALA A 50 -28.99 18.75 -14.33
N ARG A 51 -28.93 18.08 -13.15
CA ARG A 51 -29.52 18.60 -11.90
C ARG A 51 -28.84 19.87 -11.39
N ILE A 52 -27.55 20.05 -11.68
CA ILE A 52 -26.76 21.22 -11.27
C ILE A 52 -26.64 22.22 -12.43
N MET A 53 -26.44 21.72 -13.66
CA MET A 53 -26.23 22.49 -14.87
C MET A 53 -27.31 22.14 -15.90
N PRO A 54 -28.48 22.80 -15.91
CA PRO A 54 -29.64 22.38 -16.71
C PRO A 54 -29.40 22.30 -18.23
N ASP A 55 -28.46 23.10 -18.75
CA ASP A 55 -28.11 23.12 -20.17
C ASP A 55 -27.10 22.02 -20.56
N ALA A 56 -26.65 21.19 -19.61
CA ALA A 56 -25.74 20.08 -19.87
C ALA A 56 -26.40 19.00 -20.74
N ALA A 57 -25.82 18.77 -21.92
CA ALA A 57 -26.30 17.77 -22.88
C ALA A 57 -25.33 16.60 -23.09
N ALA A 58 -24.03 16.84 -22.90
CA ALA A 58 -23.00 15.81 -23.06
C ALA A 58 -21.83 16.00 -22.09
N LEU A 59 -21.10 14.90 -21.86
CA LEU A 59 -19.87 14.89 -21.06
C LEU A 59 -18.70 14.44 -21.93
N GLY A 60 -17.60 15.19 -21.87
CA GLY A 60 -16.35 14.85 -22.54
C GLY A 60 -15.66 13.62 -21.96
N ASP A 61 -14.48 13.32 -22.50
CA ASP A 61 -13.61 12.26 -22.00
C ASP A 61 -13.13 12.55 -20.57
N VAL A 62 -12.71 11.49 -19.88
CA VAL A 62 -12.16 11.59 -18.51
C VAL A 62 -10.71 12.05 -18.58
N ASN A 63 -10.40 13.14 -17.89
CA ASN A 63 -9.04 13.67 -17.74
C ASN A 63 -8.21 12.86 -16.73
N GLU A 64 -6.90 13.08 -16.69
CA GLU A 64 -5.99 12.39 -15.76
C GLU A 64 -6.35 12.62 -14.27
N ASP A 65 -6.87 13.80 -13.95
CA ASP A 65 -7.32 14.13 -12.59
C ASP A 65 -8.71 13.59 -12.27
N GLY A 66 -9.36 12.89 -13.21
CA GLY A 66 -10.73 12.35 -13.09
C GLY A 66 -11.84 13.35 -13.44
N SER A 67 -11.52 14.57 -13.86
CA SER A 67 -12.51 15.55 -14.30
C SER A 67 -13.06 15.24 -15.71
N ARG A 68 -14.24 15.77 -16.04
CA ARG A 68 -14.87 15.67 -17.36
C ARG A 68 -15.41 17.02 -17.79
N ALA A 69 -15.16 17.41 -19.03
CA ALA A 69 -15.79 18.61 -19.59
C ALA A 69 -17.31 18.43 -19.70
N VAL A 70 -18.07 19.50 -19.45
CA VAL A 70 -19.53 19.55 -19.62
C VAL A 70 -19.85 20.39 -20.85
N LEU A 71 -20.65 19.82 -21.75
CA LEU A 71 -21.02 20.43 -23.03
C LEU A 71 -22.52 20.67 -23.12
N ASN A 72 -22.92 21.78 -23.75
CA ASN A 72 -24.30 22.04 -24.11
C ASN A 72 -24.72 21.29 -25.39
N SER A 73 -25.96 21.48 -25.83
CA SER A 73 -26.51 20.83 -27.04
C SER A 73 -25.81 21.21 -28.34
N ASP A 74 -25.06 22.31 -28.36
CA ASP A 74 -24.33 22.84 -29.51
C ASP A 74 -22.81 22.53 -29.44
N ASP A 75 -22.41 21.57 -28.59
CA ASP A 75 -21.01 21.22 -28.29
C ASP A 75 -20.18 22.37 -27.68
N GLY A 76 -20.85 23.42 -27.16
CA GLY A 76 -20.22 24.53 -26.45
C GLY A 76 -19.85 24.17 -25.01
N PRO A 77 -18.69 24.62 -24.48
CA PRO A 77 -18.27 24.30 -23.12
C PRO A 77 -19.09 25.08 -22.08
N LEU A 78 -19.66 24.36 -21.11
CA LEU A 78 -20.34 24.93 -19.94
C LEU A 78 -19.45 24.96 -18.70
N GLY A 79 -18.37 24.17 -18.70
CA GLY A 79 -17.48 24.00 -17.55
C GLY A 79 -16.99 22.56 -17.46
N TYR A 80 -16.77 22.07 -16.24
CA TYR A 80 -16.32 20.71 -16.01
C TYR A 80 -16.86 20.15 -14.69
N VAL A 81 -16.90 18.82 -14.55
CA VAL A 81 -17.29 18.15 -13.31
C VAL A 81 -16.19 17.23 -12.82
N LEU A 82 -16.18 16.98 -11.51
CA LEU A 82 -15.37 15.96 -10.86
C LEU A 82 -16.17 15.30 -9.74
N GLN A 83 -15.74 14.13 -9.33
CA GLN A 83 -16.31 13.44 -8.17
C GLN A 83 -15.25 13.21 -7.08
N THR A 84 -15.66 13.12 -5.81
CA THR A 84 -14.74 12.93 -4.68
C THR A 84 -14.16 11.52 -4.62
N SER A 85 -14.91 10.52 -5.06
CA SER A 85 -14.43 9.14 -5.12
C SER A 85 -13.55 8.88 -6.34
N PRO A 86 -12.56 7.97 -6.23
CA PRO A 86 -12.21 7.20 -5.04
C PRO A 86 -11.17 7.89 -4.14
N ILE A 87 -10.72 9.09 -4.50
CA ILE A 87 -9.62 9.80 -3.82
C ILE A 87 -9.96 10.08 -2.35
N SER A 88 -11.21 10.44 -2.06
CA SER A 88 -11.68 10.76 -0.71
C SER A 88 -12.42 9.61 -0.01
N ASP A 89 -12.42 8.38 -0.55
CA ASP A 89 -13.17 7.23 0.03
C ASP A 89 -12.67 6.80 1.42
N HIS A 90 -11.46 7.22 1.78
CA HIS A 90 -10.90 6.97 3.10
C HIS A 90 -11.45 7.91 4.16
N ILE A 91 -12.21 8.95 3.80
CA ILE A 91 -12.87 9.87 4.72
C ILE A 91 -14.28 9.33 5.00
N ILE A 92 -14.52 8.92 6.24
CA ILE A 92 -15.74 8.22 6.63
C ILE A 92 -16.67 9.16 7.40
N GLY A 93 -17.95 9.18 7.02
CA GLY A 93 -19.02 9.86 7.76
C GLY A 93 -19.40 9.10 9.03
N PHE A 94 -20.69 8.99 9.31
CA PHE A 94 -21.17 8.21 10.45
C PHE A 94 -21.00 6.70 10.23
N SER A 95 -21.28 6.19 9.01
CA SER A 95 -21.12 4.74 8.69
C SER A 95 -20.27 4.43 7.46
N GLY A 96 -20.05 5.39 6.56
CA GLY A 96 -19.33 5.14 5.31
C GLY A 96 -18.94 6.41 4.55
N PRO A 97 -18.17 6.30 3.46
CA PRO A 97 -17.78 7.44 2.66
C PRO A 97 -18.95 7.98 1.82
N THR A 98 -18.88 9.25 1.44
CA THR A 98 -19.87 9.88 0.56
C THR A 98 -19.21 10.41 -0.71
N ASN A 99 -19.65 9.90 -1.86
CA ASN A 99 -19.23 10.34 -3.18
C ASN A 99 -20.06 11.56 -3.61
N MET A 100 -19.38 12.69 -3.77
CA MET A 100 -19.95 13.97 -4.16
C MET A 100 -19.57 14.29 -5.61
N LEU A 101 -20.53 14.74 -6.42
CA LEU A 101 -20.30 15.45 -7.66
C LEU A 101 -20.04 16.92 -7.34
N VAL A 102 -18.98 17.48 -7.93
CA VAL A 102 -18.64 18.91 -7.84
C VAL A 102 -18.58 19.44 -9.27
N ALA A 103 -19.46 20.39 -9.59
CA ALA A 103 -19.54 21.01 -10.90
C ALA A 103 -18.90 22.41 -10.87
N PHE A 104 -18.09 22.69 -11.88
CA PHE A 104 -17.37 23.94 -12.06
C PHE A 104 -17.82 24.64 -13.33
N GLY A 105 -17.90 25.97 -13.26
CA GLY A 105 -18.11 26.83 -14.41
C GLY A 105 -16.84 27.01 -15.24
N PRO A 106 -16.92 27.79 -16.33
CA PRO A 106 -15.77 28.07 -17.20
C PRO A 106 -14.65 28.88 -16.51
N ASP A 107 -14.96 29.53 -15.39
CA ASP A 107 -14.08 30.39 -14.60
C ASP A 107 -13.45 29.68 -13.38
N ASP A 108 -13.58 28.36 -13.29
CA ASP A 108 -13.10 27.54 -12.16
C ASP A 108 -13.80 27.82 -10.82
N SER A 109 -14.99 28.43 -10.86
CA SER A 109 -15.90 28.56 -9.72
C SER A 109 -16.85 27.37 -9.61
N ILE A 110 -17.19 26.95 -8.39
CA ILE A 110 -18.16 25.88 -8.17
C ILE A 110 -19.56 26.40 -8.52
N VAL A 111 -20.23 25.74 -9.45
CA VAL A 111 -21.63 26.02 -9.82
C VAL A 111 -22.60 25.27 -8.92
N GLY A 112 -22.17 24.11 -8.40
CA GLY A 112 -22.89 23.40 -7.37
C GLY A 112 -22.29 22.04 -7.04
N VAL A 113 -22.78 21.45 -5.96
CA VAL A 113 -22.42 20.10 -5.51
C VAL A 113 -23.65 19.24 -5.31
N SER A 114 -23.52 17.94 -5.55
CA SER A 114 -24.59 16.98 -5.27
C SER A 114 -24.04 15.64 -4.80
N ILE A 115 -24.85 14.90 -4.06
CA ILE A 115 -24.49 13.56 -3.59
C ILE A 115 -24.79 12.55 -4.71
N LEU A 116 -23.77 11.85 -5.20
CA LEU A 116 -23.94 10.75 -6.16
C LEU A 116 -24.29 9.45 -5.43
N ARG A 117 -23.56 9.17 -4.35
CA ARG A 117 -23.70 7.95 -3.57
C ARG A 117 -23.20 8.19 -2.15
N SER A 118 -23.80 7.51 -1.18
CA SER A 118 -23.27 7.47 0.18
C SER A 118 -23.27 6.03 0.71
N GLY A 119 -22.22 5.70 1.46
CA GLY A 119 -22.16 4.53 2.32
C GLY A 119 -22.66 4.82 3.75
N ASP A 120 -23.12 6.05 4.00
CA ASP A 120 -23.70 6.43 5.28
C ASP A 120 -25.16 5.92 5.43
N THR A 121 -25.71 6.07 6.62
CA THR A 121 -27.13 5.77 6.88
C THR A 121 -28.06 6.74 6.15
N ARG A 122 -29.27 6.29 5.83
CA ARG A 122 -30.21 7.08 5.02
C ARG A 122 -30.68 8.31 5.77
N GLU A 123 -30.94 8.16 7.05
CA GLU A 123 -31.45 9.22 7.93
C GLU A 123 -30.46 10.39 8.02
N HIS A 124 -29.17 10.12 8.27
CA HIS A 124 -28.15 11.17 8.32
C HIS A 124 -27.95 11.84 6.95
N LEU A 125 -28.09 11.08 5.86
CA LEU A 125 -27.99 11.63 4.50
C LEU A 125 -29.16 12.55 4.15
N ASP A 126 -30.37 12.18 4.56
CA ASP A 126 -31.58 12.96 4.31
C ASP A 126 -31.54 14.27 5.10
N GLU A 127 -31.06 14.27 6.35
CA GLU A 127 -30.78 15.51 7.11
C GLU A 127 -29.81 16.44 6.37
N VAL A 128 -28.73 15.91 5.79
CA VAL A 128 -27.78 16.72 4.99
C VAL A 128 -28.45 17.29 3.73
N ARG A 129 -29.30 16.51 3.05
CA ARG A 129 -30.01 16.95 1.84
C ARG A 129 -31.07 18.01 2.12
N GLU A 130 -31.78 17.86 3.24
CA GLU A 130 -32.86 18.74 3.65
C GLU A 130 -32.33 20.00 4.36
N SER A 131 -31.07 19.98 4.84
CA SER A 131 -30.42 21.12 5.48
C SER A 131 -30.36 22.34 4.57
N PRO A 132 -31.05 23.44 4.92
CA PRO A 132 -31.07 24.62 4.08
C PRO A 132 -29.68 25.24 3.96
N GLY A 133 -29.19 25.35 2.72
CA GLY A 133 -27.97 26.09 2.42
C GLY A 133 -26.66 25.31 2.58
N PHE A 134 -26.67 24.08 3.12
CA PHE A 134 -25.43 23.31 3.34
C PHE A 134 -24.71 23.01 2.02
N LEU A 135 -25.38 22.35 1.06
CA LEU A 135 -24.76 22.03 -0.24
C LEU A 135 -24.51 23.29 -1.09
N SER A 136 -25.41 24.27 -1.05
CA SER A 136 -25.21 25.51 -1.80
C SER A 136 -24.18 26.45 -1.16
N SER A 137 -23.65 26.13 0.03
CA SER A 137 -22.58 26.92 0.66
C SER A 137 -21.26 26.86 -0.10
N PHE A 138 -21.13 25.91 -1.04
CA PHE A 138 -19.99 25.78 -1.94
C PHE A 138 -20.14 26.63 -3.22
N ASP A 139 -21.36 27.04 -3.56
CA ASP A 139 -21.67 27.72 -4.82
C ASP A 139 -20.94 29.08 -4.90
N GLY A 140 -20.38 29.36 -6.08
CA GLY A 140 -19.61 30.57 -6.38
C GLY A 140 -18.19 30.60 -5.83
N LYS A 141 -17.79 29.64 -4.98
CA LYS A 141 -16.42 29.57 -4.43
C LYS A 141 -15.43 29.04 -5.46
N SER A 142 -14.21 29.58 -5.45
CA SER A 142 -13.12 29.04 -6.29
C SER A 142 -12.57 27.73 -5.72
N ARG A 143 -11.94 26.90 -6.57
CA ARG A 143 -11.22 25.70 -6.12
C ARG A 143 -10.22 26.01 -4.99
N SER A 144 -9.46 27.11 -5.11
CA SER A 144 -8.45 27.50 -4.13
C SER A 144 -9.04 27.95 -2.79
N GLU A 145 -10.21 28.59 -2.82
CA GLU A 145 -10.92 29.05 -1.62
C GLU A 145 -11.42 27.85 -0.80
N VAL A 146 -12.04 26.87 -1.47
CA VAL A 146 -12.51 25.65 -0.80
C VAL A 146 -11.33 24.83 -0.28
N ALA A 147 -10.27 24.66 -1.07
CA ALA A 147 -9.07 23.94 -0.64
C ALA A 147 -8.38 24.59 0.58
N GLY A 148 -8.51 25.91 0.76
CA GLY A 148 -7.97 26.65 1.90
C GLY A 148 -8.90 26.74 3.12
N THR A 149 -10.08 26.14 3.08
CA THR A 149 -11.07 26.22 4.15
C THR A 149 -10.70 25.30 5.33
N VAL A 150 -10.66 25.85 6.55
CA VAL A 150 -10.29 25.13 7.78
C VAL A 150 -11.49 24.90 8.72
N GLN A 151 -12.59 25.63 8.52
CA GLN A 151 -13.84 25.46 9.26
C GLN A 151 -15.02 25.46 8.30
N VAL A 152 -15.98 24.59 8.58
CA VAL A 152 -17.22 24.45 7.81
C VAL A 152 -18.39 24.27 8.76
N ASP A 153 -19.57 24.73 8.33
CA ASP A 153 -20.80 24.51 9.09
C ASP A 153 -21.18 23.02 9.04
N ALA A 154 -21.54 22.46 10.19
CA ALA A 154 -22.03 21.10 10.28
C ALA A 154 -23.57 21.06 10.36
N VAL A 155 -24.16 19.98 9.83
CA VAL A 155 -25.60 19.76 9.88
C VAL A 155 -25.97 19.10 11.22
N SER A 156 -26.85 19.74 11.98
CA SER A 156 -27.37 19.17 13.24
C SER A 156 -28.07 17.83 12.99
N GLY A 157 -27.75 16.81 13.78
CA GLY A 157 -28.26 15.44 13.57
C GLY A 157 -27.49 14.63 12.51
N ALA A 158 -26.66 15.28 11.70
CA ALA A 158 -25.80 14.64 10.71
C ALA A 158 -24.37 15.21 10.69
N THR A 159 -23.85 15.53 11.89
CA THR A 159 -22.58 16.24 12.07
C THR A 159 -21.40 15.49 11.42
N LEU A 160 -21.23 14.19 11.71
CA LEU A 160 -20.11 13.42 11.13
C LEU A 160 -20.23 13.27 9.61
N THR A 161 -21.44 13.05 9.10
CA THR A 161 -21.71 12.94 7.65
C THR A 161 -21.43 14.24 6.92
N SER A 162 -21.91 15.37 7.44
CA SER A 162 -21.70 16.70 6.83
C SER A 162 -20.24 17.17 6.87
N LEU A 163 -19.54 16.93 7.98
CA LEU A 163 -18.10 17.20 8.08
C LEU A 163 -17.31 16.32 7.11
N ALA A 164 -17.63 15.03 7.01
CA ALA A 164 -16.97 14.11 6.08
C ALA A 164 -17.20 14.50 4.60
N ILE A 165 -18.40 14.98 4.25
CA ILE A 165 -18.71 15.50 2.91
C ILE A 165 -17.84 16.71 2.60
N SER A 166 -17.77 17.68 3.53
CA SER A 166 -16.97 18.88 3.36
C SER A 166 -15.48 18.56 3.25
N GLU A 167 -14.98 17.69 4.13
CA GLU A 167 -13.59 17.22 4.12
C GLU A 167 -13.25 16.48 2.83
N SER A 168 -14.18 15.66 2.33
CA SER A 168 -14.02 14.95 1.06
C SER A 168 -13.89 15.89 -0.13
N ILE A 169 -14.67 16.98 -0.16
CA ILE A 169 -14.59 18.02 -1.19
C ILE A 169 -13.26 18.77 -1.06
N ILE A 170 -12.90 19.26 0.14
CA ILE A 170 -11.65 19.98 0.41
C ILE A 170 -10.44 19.14 0.00
N HIS A 171 -10.39 17.88 0.45
CA HIS A 171 -9.33 16.92 0.12
C HIS A 171 -9.25 16.68 -1.40
N ARG A 172 -10.40 16.51 -2.07
CA ARG A 172 -10.44 16.29 -3.52
C ARG A 172 -9.90 17.48 -4.32
N LEU A 173 -10.09 18.69 -3.80
CA LEU A 173 -9.64 19.93 -4.45
C LEU A 173 -8.19 20.30 -4.10
N GLY A 174 -7.49 19.46 -3.33
CA GLY A 174 -6.08 19.64 -2.98
C GLY A 174 -5.84 20.39 -1.67
N GLY A 175 -6.85 20.51 -0.81
CA GLY A 175 -6.71 21.07 0.53
C GLY A 175 -5.81 20.23 1.44
N ALA A 176 -5.26 20.86 2.47
CA ALA A 176 -4.39 20.19 3.43
C ALA A 176 -5.17 19.16 4.27
N LYS A 177 -4.45 18.17 4.83
CA LYS A 177 -4.99 17.24 5.83
C LYS A 177 -5.22 17.97 7.16
N THR A 178 -6.34 18.69 7.27
CA THR A 178 -6.83 19.24 8.54
C THR A 178 -8.11 18.52 8.91
N SER A 179 -8.17 17.98 10.13
CA SER A 179 -9.41 17.42 10.65
C SER A 179 -10.45 18.52 10.81
N LEU A 180 -11.62 18.35 10.16
CA LEU A 180 -12.78 19.20 10.41
C LEU A 180 -13.56 18.77 11.66
N ARG A 181 -13.30 17.56 12.19
CA ARG A 181 -13.90 17.04 13.42
C ARG A 181 -13.23 17.64 14.65
N PHE A 182 -11.90 17.77 14.61
CA PHE A 182 -11.10 18.30 15.71
C PHE A 182 -10.25 19.50 15.26
N PRO A 183 -10.89 20.62 14.84
CA PRO A 183 -10.19 21.76 14.26
C PRO A 183 -9.38 22.56 15.28
N GLU A 184 -9.78 22.49 16.55
CA GLU A 184 -9.13 23.26 17.62
C GLU A 184 -7.75 22.68 17.94
N PRO A 185 -6.73 23.54 18.14
CA PRO A 185 -5.40 23.11 18.58
C PRO A 185 -5.43 22.62 20.04
N ALA A 186 -4.40 21.86 20.44
CA ALA A 186 -4.26 21.43 21.84
C ALA A 186 -4.09 22.63 22.78
N GLU A 187 -4.86 22.66 23.88
CA GLU A 187 -4.66 23.66 24.92
C GLU A 187 -3.65 23.17 25.98
N ILE A 188 -2.86 24.09 26.53
CA ILE A 188 -1.90 23.77 27.60
C ILE A 188 -2.61 23.19 28.82
N SER A 189 -3.79 23.71 29.15
CA SER A 189 -4.65 23.26 30.25
C SER A 189 -4.96 21.75 30.17
N GLU A 190 -5.18 21.21 28.97
CA GLU A 190 -5.46 19.79 28.73
C GLU A 190 -4.22 18.91 28.95
N LEU A 191 -3.04 19.48 28.69
CA LEU A 191 -1.75 18.79 28.71
C LEU A 191 -1.04 18.87 30.07
N GLN A 192 -1.49 19.73 30.99
CA GLN A 192 -0.92 19.87 32.34
C GLN A 192 -0.91 18.56 33.14
N SER A 193 -1.84 17.64 32.87
CA SER A 193 -1.83 16.32 33.52
C SER A 193 -0.68 15.41 33.06
N LEU A 194 -0.12 15.67 31.87
CA LEU A 194 1.04 14.97 31.30
C LEU A 194 2.35 15.73 31.57
N PHE A 195 2.28 17.07 31.57
CA PHE A 195 3.40 17.98 31.77
C PHE A 195 3.02 19.07 32.79
N PRO A 196 3.16 18.81 34.11
CA PRO A 196 2.66 19.72 35.16
C PRO A 196 3.23 21.13 35.11
N ASP A 197 4.49 21.27 34.67
CA ASP A 197 5.20 22.55 34.62
C ASP A 197 5.12 23.24 33.25
N ALA A 198 4.32 22.72 32.30
CA ALA A 198 4.23 23.26 30.95
C ALA A 198 3.54 24.63 30.92
N ASP A 199 4.12 25.58 30.17
CA ASP A 199 3.60 26.95 30.04
C ASP A 199 3.34 27.38 28.59
N HIS A 200 3.96 26.77 27.58
CA HIS A 200 3.66 27.02 26.18
C HIS A 200 3.94 25.82 25.26
N LEU A 201 3.28 25.85 24.10
CA LEU A 201 3.40 24.84 23.04
C LEU A 201 4.00 25.46 21.79
N GLN A 202 4.82 24.68 21.08
CA GLN A 202 5.35 25.06 19.79
C GLN A 202 5.10 23.95 18.78
N SER A 203 4.27 24.21 17.77
CA SER A 203 4.07 23.29 16.66
C SER A 203 5.37 23.12 15.87
N GLY A 204 5.74 21.88 15.57
CA GLY A 204 6.91 21.61 14.73
C GLY A 204 6.66 21.93 13.26
N ASP A 205 7.65 22.51 12.57
CA ASP A 205 7.56 22.87 11.14
C ASP A 205 7.32 21.68 10.19
N ARG A 206 7.60 20.43 10.62
CA ARG A 206 7.64 19.22 9.75
C ARG A 206 7.18 17.92 10.42
N SER A 207 6.60 17.97 11.62
CA SER A 207 6.16 16.78 12.36
C SER A 207 4.82 17.04 13.04
N ASP A 208 3.95 16.04 13.10
CA ASP A 208 2.71 16.05 13.88
C ASP A 208 2.97 16.03 15.41
N LEU A 209 4.23 16.23 15.80
CA LEU A 209 4.67 16.42 17.18
C LEU A 209 4.68 17.91 17.52
N THR A 210 3.95 18.25 18.57
CA THR A 210 3.97 19.55 19.21
C THR A 210 4.99 19.53 20.34
N ALA A 211 5.98 20.42 20.33
CA ALA A 211 6.94 20.55 21.41
C ALA A 211 6.28 21.23 22.63
N VAL A 212 6.56 20.70 23.81
CA VAL A 212 6.04 21.22 25.09
C VAL A 212 7.20 21.81 25.89
N TYR A 213 7.05 23.05 26.34
CA TYR A 213 8.07 23.76 27.11
C TYR A 213 7.57 24.08 28.52
N ALA A 214 8.50 24.06 29.47
CA ALA A 214 8.35 24.57 30.81
C ALA A 214 9.40 25.67 31.01
N ALA A 215 8.96 26.92 31.14
CA ALA A 215 9.79 28.10 30.92
C ALA A 215 10.49 28.02 29.56
N ASP A 216 11.83 28.01 29.51
CA ASP A 216 12.60 27.91 28.27
C ASP A 216 13.19 26.50 28.04
N GLN A 217 12.81 25.51 28.87
CA GLN A 217 13.32 24.15 28.75
C GLN A 217 12.30 23.24 28.06
N LEU A 218 12.75 22.51 27.05
CA LEU A 218 11.96 21.48 26.39
C LEU A 218 11.62 20.38 27.41
N ALA A 219 10.34 20.21 27.72
CA ALA A 219 9.83 19.22 28.66
C ALA A 219 9.49 17.89 27.96
N GLY A 220 9.06 17.95 26.70
CA GLY A 220 8.71 16.78 25.91
C GLY A 220 7.99 17.12 24.61
N TYR A 221 7.26 16.15 24.09
CA TYR A 221 6.47 16.28 22.86
C TYR A 221 5.05 15.75 23.09
N VAL A 222 4.10 16.25 22.32
CA VAL A 222 2.74 15.71 22.24
C VAL A 222 2.48 15.27 20.82
N LEU A 223 2.06 14.01 20.68
CA LEU A 223 1.51 13.45 19.46
C LEU A 223 -0.01 13.48 19.55
N ARG A 224 -0.70 14.05 18.57
CA ARG A 224 -2.16 14.04 18.50
C ARG A 224 -2.65 12.85 17.65
N SER A 225 -3.76 12.22 18.04
CA SER A 225 -4.35 11.14 17.26
C SER A 225 -5.05 11.62 16.00
N SER A 226 -5.69 12.80 16.05
CA SER A 226 -6.21 13.47 14.86
C SER A 226 -5.09 14.08 13.99
N PRO A 227 -5.15 14.00 12.64
CA PRO A 227 -6.24 13.43 11.82
C PRO A 227 -6.11 11.93 11.53
N ALA A 228 -5.05 11.26 12.02
CA ALA A 228 -4.76 9.86 11.68
C ALA A 228 -5.84 8.88 12.15
N ALA A 229 -6.51 9.20 13.27
CA ALA A 229 -7.50 8.37 13.94
C ALA A 229 -8.96 8.82 13.72
N ASP A 230 -9.21 9.84 12.88
CA ASP A 230 -10.55 10.42 12.71
C ASP A 230 -11.61 9.45 12.19
N ASN A 231 -11.18 8.38 11.51
CA ASN A 231 -12.06 7.34 10.98
C ASN A 231 -12.18 6.13 11.92
N ILE A 232 -11.54 6.15 13.08
CA ILE A 232 -11.64 5.10 14.09
C ILE A 232 -12.80 5.48 15.01
N VAL A 233 -13.92 4.79 14.82
CA VAL A 233 -15.18 5.08 15.51
C VAL A 233 -15.29 4.21 16.76
N GLY A 234 -15.58 4.85 17.90
CA GLY A 234 -15.93 4.18 19.15
C GLY A 234 -17.36 3.65 19.14
N TYR A 235 -18.14 3.99 20.15
CA TYR A 235 -19.54 3.60 20.21
C TYR A 235 -20.43 4.47 19.29
N GLN A 236 -20.23 5.79 19.26
CA GLN A 236 -20.96 6.72 18.38
C GLN A 236 -20.08 7.55 17.44
N GLY A 237 -18.82 7.78 17.78
CA GLY A 237 -17.96 8.66 17.00
C GLY A 237 -16.48 8.52 17.33
N PRO A 238 -15.61 9.21 16.58
CA PRO A 238 -14.18 9.26 16.86
C PRO A 238 -13.88 10.06 18.13
N THR A 239 -12.71 9.79 18.71
CA THR A 239 -12.22 10.45 19.92
C THR A 239 -10.80 10.95 19.70
N ASP A 240 -10.58 12.24 19.90
CA ASP A 240 -9.26 12.84 19.84
C ASP A 240 -8.47 12.53 21.11
N THR A 241 -7.18 12.30 20.95
CA THR A 241 -6.30 11.88 22.04
C THR A 241 -4.94 12.55 21.89
N PHE A 242 -4.45 13.10 22.99
CA PHE A 242 -3.12 13.69 23.09
C PHE A 242 -2.20 12.72 23.82
N ILE A 243 -1.19 12.22 23.12
CA ILE A 243 -0.19 11.29 23.63
C ILE A 243 1.04 12.09 24.03
N GLY A 244 1.37 12.08 25.33
CA GLY A 244 2.56 12.72 25.84
C GLY A 244 3.79 11.82 25.66
N LEU A 245 4.86 12.41 25.16
CA LEU A 245 6.15 11.77 24.93
C LEU A 245 7.23 12.52 25.70
N ASN A 246 8.10 11.77 26.38
CA ASN A 246 9.29 12.35 26.99
C ASN A 246 10.35 12.72 25.93
N LEU A 247 11.48 13.26 26.37
CA LEU A 247 12.59 13.68 25.49
C LEU A 247 13.17 12.53 24.65
N ASP A 248 13.10 11.30 25.16
CA ASP A 248 13.53 10.08 24.50
C ASP A 248 12.42 9.45 23.63
N LYS A 249 11.28 10.14 23.44
CA LYS A 249 10.11 9.69 22.67
C LYS A 249 9.47 8.41 23.20
N HIS A 250 9.50 8.20 24.51
CA HIS A 250 8.72 7.19 25.19
C HIS A 250 7.45 7.82 25.76
N VAL A 251 6.35 7.07 25.75
CA VAL A 251 5.05 7.54 26.23
C VAL A 251 5.09 7.76 27.74
N ASN A 252 4.78 8.98 28.19
CA ASN A 252 4.58 9.29 29.61
C ASN A 252 3.11 9.21 30.05
N GLY A 253 2.19 9.18 29.08
CA GLY A 253 0.76 9.00 29.27
C GLY A 253 -0.03 9.54 28.08
N PHE A 254 -1.36 9.51 28.18
CA PHE A 254 -2.23 10.17 27.22
C PHE A 254 -3.44 10.81 27.91
N VAL A 255 -4.06 11.77 27.21
CA VAL A 255 -5.29 12.47 27.61
C VAL A 255 -6.31 12.35 26.49
N VAL A 256 -7.53 11.99 26.86
CA VAL A 256 -8.67 11.98 25.94
C VAL A 256 -9.22 13.41 25.83
N GLY A 257 -9.12 13.99 24.64
CA GLY A 257 -9.57 15.34 24.32
C GLY A 257 -11.06 15.39 23.99
N GLN A 258 -11.39 16.15 22.94
CA GLN A 258 -12.74 16.19 22.40
C GLN A 258 -13.15 14.82 21.82
N SER A 259 -14.44 14.51 21.91
CA SER A 259 -14.98 13.24 21.45
C SER A 259 -16.36 13.44 20.85
N TYR A 260 -16.63 12.71 19.77
CA TYR A 260 -17.97 12.53 19.19
C TYR A 260 -18.64 11.25 19.70
N ASP A 261 -18.00 10.55 20.64
CA ASP A 261 -18.62 9.46 21.36
C ASP A 261 -19.46 10.00 22.52
N ASN A 262 -20.43 9.23 23.01
CA ASN A 262 -21.36 9.73 24.01
C ASN A 262 -20.86 9.55 25.44
N GLU A 263 -21.23 10.52 26.28
CA GLU A 263 -21.16 10.35 27.73
C GLU A 263 -22.21 9.33 28.21
N PRO A 264 -21.94 8.59 29.30
CA PRO A 264 -20.76 8.67 30.19
C PRO A 264 -19.56 7.83 29.74
N TYR A 265 -19.57 7.21 28.55
CA TYR A 265 -18.54 6.24 28.16
C TYR A 265 -17.17 6.90 28.01
N VAL A 266 -17.11 8.11 27.45
CA VAL A 266 -15.87 8.90 27.37
C VAL A 266 -15.35 9.21 28.76
N GLY A 267 -16.23 9.60 29.69
CA GLY A 267 -15.91 9.75 31.11
C GLY A 267 -15.25 8.50 31.72
N TYR A 268 -15.80 7.30 31.48
CA TYR A 268 -15.20 6.06 31.97
C TYR A 268 -13.78 5.85 31.45
N VAL A 269 -13.50 6.18 30.19
CA VAL A 269 -12.14 6.09 29.63
C VAL A 269 -11.19 7.13 30.26
N ARG A 270 -11.70 8.34 30.55
CA ARG A 270 -10.94 9.41 31.22
C ARG A 270 -10.61 9.07 32.68
N GLU A 271 -11.47 8.32 33.35
CA GLU A 271 -11.36 7.98 34.77
C GLU A 271 -10.61 6.66 35.04
N ASP A 272 -10.45 5.80 34.03
CA ASP A 272 -9.78 4.49 34.20
C ASP A 272 -8.25 4.63 34.25
N ASP A 273 -7.71 4.58 35.47
CA ASP A 273 -6.26 4.68 35.74
C ASP A 273 -5.42 3.56 35.11
N TYR A 274 -5.98 2.35 34.95
CA TYR A 274 -5.26 1.22 34.38
C TYR A 274 -5.12 1.43 32.86
N PHE A 275 -6.23 1.73 32.21
CA PHE A 275 -6.28 1.99 30.78
C PHE A 275 -5.37 3.15 30.39
N ARG A 276 -5.38 4.26 31.15
CA ARG A 276 -4.52 5.44 30.91
C ARG A 276 -3.02 5.17 30.97
N ARG A 277 -2.59 4.10 31.65
CA ARG A 277 -1.18 3.71 31.77
C ARG A 277 -0.78 2.57 30.83
N THR A 278 -1.71 2.07 30.01
CA THR A 278 -1.52 0.88 29.15
C THR A 278 -0.33 1.01 28.20
N PHE A 279 -0.05 2.23 27.72
CA PHE A 279 1.00 2.49 26.75
C PHE A 279 2.26 3.13 27.35
N ASN A 280 2.31 3.35 28.66
CA ASN A 280 3.43 4.03 29.30
C ASN A 280 4.75 3.28 29.08
N GLU A 281 5.84 4.04 28.98
CA GLU A 281 7.20 3.55 28.73
C GLU A 281 7.43 2.91 27.35
N LEU A 282 6.40 2.75 26.52
CA LEU A 282 6.61 2.32 25.12
C LEU A 282 7.29 3.44 24.35
N SER A 283 8.34 3.10 23.60
CA SER A 283 8.90 4.01 22.60
C SER A 283 7.91 4.23 21.46
N LEU A 284 8.04 5.35 20.74
CA LEU A 284 7.20 5.64 19.58
C LEU A 284 7.24 4.52 18.51
N ASP A 285 8.39 3.87 18.33
CA ASP A 285 8.55 2.73 17.42
C ASP A 285 7.80 1.48 17.91
N GLU A 286 7.90 1.16 19.20
CA GLU A 286 7.15 0.05 19.80
C GLU A 286 5.64 0.30 19.73
N LEU A 287 5.20 1.52 20.05
CA LEU A 287 3.79 1.92 20.01
C LEU A 287 3.19 1.77 18.61
N ALA A 288 3.93 2.15 17.56
CA ALA A 288 3.46 2.00 16.18
C ALA A 288 3.34 0.54 15.72
N SER A 289 4.15 -0.34 16.32
CA SER A 289 4.12 -1.79 16.07
C SER A 289 3.26 -2.59 17.06
N ALA A 290 2.57 -1.90 17.97
CA ALA A 290 1.81 -2.52 19.03
C ALA A 290 0.64 -3.34 18.48
N ASP A 291 0.55 -4.58 18.95
CA ASP A 291 -0.61 -5.44 18.75
C ASP A 291 -1.43 -5.41 20.05
N LEU A 292 -2.56 -4.69 20.01
CA LEU A 292 -3.44 -4.50 21.17
C LEU A 292 -3.98 -5.83 21.71
N GLN A 293 -4.17 -6.84 20.85
CA GLN A 293 -4.62 -8.16 21.28
C GLN A 293 -3.50 -8.92 21.98
N ALA A 294 -2.27 -8.86 21.45
CA ALA A 294 -1.09 -9.46 22.08
C ALA A 294 -0.74 -8.79 23.41
N MET A 295 -0.98 -7.49 23.52
CA MET A 295 -0.85 -6.71 24.76
C MET A 295 -1.99 -6.96 25.77
N GLN A 296 -3.00 -7.75 25.40
CA GLN A 296 -4.18 -8.03 26.23
C GLN A 296 -4.90 -6.76 26.68
N VAL A 297 -5.07 -5.80 25.78
CA VAL A 297 -5.86 -4.59 26.05
C VAL A 297 -7.35 -4.98 26.03
N GLU A 298 -7.93 -5.20 27.21
CA GLU A 298 -9.32 -5.66 27.38
C GLU A 298 -10.38 -4.54 27.22
N GLY A 299 -9.94 -3.28 27.16
CA GLY A 299 -10.80 -2.10 27.16
C GLY A 299 -11.38 -1.78 28.55
N VAL A 300 -12.04 -0.63 28.67
CA VAL A 300 -12.65 -0.15 29.91
C VAL A 300 -14.04 -0.76 30.08
N SER A 301 -14.35 -1.22 31.30
CA SER A 301 -15.64 -1.84 31.61
C SER A 301 -16.79 -0.85 31.36
N GLY A 302 -17.75 -1.24 30.52
CA GLY A 302 -18.87 -0.38 30.13
C GLY A 302 -18.55 0.66 29.05
N ALA A 303 -17.29 0.81 28.64
CA ALA A 303 -16.85 1.69 27.55
C ALA A 303 -15.87 0.98 26.60
N THR A 304 -16.07 -0.32 26.37
CA THR A 304 -15.13 -1.17 25.62
C THR A 304 -14.89 -0.67 24.20
N MET A 305 -15.94 -0.28 23.46
CA MET A 305 -15.80 0.24 22.09
C MET A 305 -15.03 1.57 22.06
N THR A 306 -15.41 2.52 22.92
CA THR A 306 -14.75 3.83 23.05
C THR A 306 -13.28 3.69 23.43
N SER A 307 -12.97 2.87 24.44
CA SER A 307 -11.59 2.64 24.88
C SER A 307 -10.75 1.92 23.84
N LEU A 308 -11.28 0.89 23.17
CA LEU A 308 -10.55 0.24 22.06
C LEU A 308 -10.31 1.20 20.90
N ALA A 309 -11.28 2.05 20.55
CA ALA A 309 -11.09 3.09 19.53
C ALA A 309 -9.99 4.10 19.92
N VAL A 310 -9.93 4.51 21.20
CA VAL A 310 -8.83 5.36 21.71
C VAL A 310 -7.49 4.62 21.59
N ALA A 311 -7.42 3.35 22.00
CA ALA A 311 -6.21 2.55 21.88
C ALA A 311 -5.73 2.39 20.43
N GLU A 312 -6.64 2.06 19.51
CA GLU A 312 -6.36 1.96 18.08
C GLU A 312 -5.93 3.31 17.50
N GLY A 313 -6.56 4.40 17.94
CA GLY A 313 -6.22 5.77 17.55
C GLY A 313 -4.80 6.17 17.97
N ILE A 314 -4.39 5.80 19.17
CA ILE A 314 -3.02 6.02 19.67
C ILE A 314 -1.99 5.29 18.78
N VAL A 315 -2.25 4.03 18.42
CA VAL A 315 -1.37 3.24 17.55
C VAL A 315 -1.34 3.83 16.13
N ALA A 316 -2.49 4.21 15.58
CA ALA A 316 -2.61 4.81 14.25
C ALA A 316 -1.86 6.15 14.15
N ALA A 317 -1.90 6.96 15.21
CA ALA A 317 -1.13 8.21 15.33
C ALA A 317 0.38 7.93 15.27
N ALA A 318 0.86 6.97 16.05
CA ALA A 318 2.27 6.59 16.09
C ALA A 318 2.75 6.07 14.72
N GLN A 319 1.95 5.21 14.07
CA GLN A 319 2.25 4.72 12.71
C GLN A 319 2.34 5.85 11.68
N THR A 320 1.42 6.80 11.74
CA THR A 320 1.41 7.94 10.83
C THR A 320 2.62 8.84 11.07
N GLN A 321 2.94 9.14 12.32
CA GLN A 321 4.11 9.93 12.69
C GLN A 321 5.42 9.28 12.25
N LEU A 322 5.56 7.95 12.37
CA LEU A 322 6.75 7.25 11.86
C LEU A 322 6.84 7.27 10.34
N LYS A 323 5.71 7.08 9.63
CA LYS A 323 5.67 7.21 8.16
C LYS A 323 6.05 8.62 7.73
N SER A 324 5.50 9.66 8.37
CA SER A 324 5.84 11.06 8.13
C SER A 324 7.32 11.33 8.42
N ALA A 325 7.87 10.82 9.51
CA ALA A 325 9.28 10.95 9.85
C ALA A 325 10.20 10.20 8.86
N GLN A 326 9.81 9.02 8.37
CA GLN A 326 10.53 8.28 7.33
C GLN A 326 10.49 8.99 5.97
N ASN A 327 9.34 9.57 5.62
CA ASN A 327 9.15 10.35 4.40
C ASN A 327 9.89 11.70 4.46
N ALA A 328 9.99 12.33 5.64
CA ALA A 328 10.74 13.57 5.85
C ALA A 328 12.26 13.34 5.98
N ARG A 329 12.66 12.18 6.54
CA ARG A 329 14.07 11.73 6.56
C ARG A 329 14.53 11.20 5.22
N SER A 330 13.61 10.79 4.35
CA SER A 330 13.89 10.68 2.92
C SER A 330 14.02 12.11 2.43
N PRO A 331 15.24 12.62 2.22
CA PRO A 331 15.34 13.95 1.65
C PRO A 331 14.66 13.86 0.29
N GLU A 332 14.10 14.97 -0.15
CA GLU A 332 13.99 15.27 -1.56
C GLU A 332 15.44 15.24 -2.13
N GLN A 333 15.99 14.04 -2.30
CA GLN A 333 17.42 13.82 -2.46
C GLN A 333 17.72 13.61 -3.92
N SER A 334 18.25 14.69 -4.47
CA SER A 334 18.95 14.88 -5.72
C SER A 334 20.21 14.00 -5.90
N SER A 335 20.11 12.69 -5.67
CA SER A 335 21.10 11.73 -6.16
C SER A 335 20.41 10.49 -6.70
N TRP A 336 20.52 10.27 -8.01
CA TRP A 336 19.82 9.22 -8.74
C TRP A 336 20.20 7.78 -8.33
N LEU A 337 21.23 7.57 -7.49
CA LEU A 337 21.64 6.26 -6.97
C LEU A 337 22.24 6.37 -5.54
N SER A 338 21.71 5.59 -4.61
CA SER A 338 22.32 5.34 -3.29
C SER A 338 23.59 4.47 -3.41
N ILE A 339 24.47 4.50 -2.41
CA ILE A 339 25.65 3.61 -2.35
C ILE A 339 25.25 2.12 -2.41
N HIS A 340 24.10 1.78 -1.84
CA HIS A 340 23.53 0.44 -1.90
C HIS A 340 23.02 0.07 -3.31
N ASP A 341 22.52 1.05 -4.07
CA ASP A 341 22.12 0.86 -5.47
C ASP A 341 23.33 0.62 -6.35
N LEU A 342 24.41 1.41 -6.16
CA LEU A 342 25.69 1.22 -6.85
C LEU A 342 26.29 -0.16 -6.53
N GLY A 343 26.29 -0.55 -5.26
CA GLY A 343 26.77 -1.88 -4.87
C GLY A 343 25.89 -3.02 -5.43
N THR A 344 24.57 -2.83 -5.52
CA THR A 344 23.68 -3.78 -6.20
C THR A 344 24.03 -3.89 -7.69
N GLY A 345 24.28 -2.75 -8.34
CA GLY A 345 24.76 -2.70 -9.73
C GLY A 345 26.06 -3.47 -9.94
N LEU A 346 27.03 -3.31 -9.04
CA LEU A 346 28.30 -4.05 -9.09
C LEU A 346 28.09 -5.57 -8.95
N VAL A 347 27.22 -6.00 -8.04
CA VAL A 347 26.86 -7.42 -7.86
C VAL A 347 26.20 -7.99 -9.13
N ILE A 348 25.33 -7.23 -9.78
CA ILE A 348 24.70 -7.63 -11.05
C ILE A 348 25.76 -7.81 -12.15
N VAL A 349 26.67 -6.85 -12.31
CA VAL A 349 27.77 -6.94 -13.29
C VAL A 349 28.65 -8.15 -12.99
N ALA A 350 29.02 -8.38 -11.73
CA ALA A 350 29.78 -9.56 -11.32
C ALA A 350 29.02 -10.86 -11.62
N ALA A 351 27.70 -10.92 -11.37
CA ALA A 351 26.87 -12.07 -11.70
C ALA A 351 26.86 -12.35 -13.21
N ILE A 352 26.74 -11.31 -14.05
CA ILE A 352 26.80 -11.43 -15.51
C ILE A 352 28.17 -11.97 -15.93
N ILE A 353 29.27 -11.38 -15.45
CA ILE A 353 30.63 -11.81 -15.81
C ILE A 353 30.85 -13.27 -15.40
N ILE A 354 30.59 -13.62 -14.14
CA ILE A 354 30.77 -14.99 -13.64
C ILE A 354 29.84 -15.94 -14.41
N GLY A 355 28.60 -15.53 -14.61
CA GLY A 355 27.54 -16.35 -15.18
C GLY A 355 27.68 -16.63 -16.65
N PHE A 356 28.30 -15.74 -17.43
CA PHE A 356 28.48 -15.89 -18.86
C PHE A 356 29.86 -16.40 -19.27
N THR A 357 30.88 -16.25 -18.41
CA THR A 357 32.26 -16.69 -18.71
C THR A 357 32.60 -18.08 -18.14
N ARG A 358 33.84 -18.54 -18.37
CA ARG A 358 34.40 -19.78 -17.79
C ARG A 358 34.64 -19.68 -16.28
N LEU A 359 34.61 -18.47 -15.70
CA LEU A 359 34.85 -18.21 -14.29
C LEU A 359 33.89 -18.97 -13.36
N ARG A 360 32.66 -19.25 -13.83
CA ARG A 360 31.72 -20.09 -13.08
C ARG A 360 32.29 -21.45 -12.68
N ALA A 361 33.23 -22.01 -13.45
CA ALA A 361 33.79 -23.35 -13.18
C ALA A 361 34.68 -23.36 -11.94
N ASN A 362 35.24 -22.21 -11.54
CA ASN A 362 36.08 -22.10 -10.37
C ASN A 362 35.24 -22.19 -9.08
N LYS A 363 35.46 -23.26 -8.31
CA LYS A 363 34.73 -23.54 -7.07
C LYS A 363 34.91 -22.45 -6.02
N ARG A 364 36.13 -21.92 -5.85
CA ARG A 364 36.42 -20.91 -4.82
C ARG A 364 35.69 -19.60 -5.10
N LEU A 365 35.81 -19.10 -6.34
CA LEU A 365 35.13 -17.89 -6.78
C LEU A 365 33.61 -18.01 -6.67
N ARG A 366 33.05 -19.17 -7.05
CA ARG A 366 31.61 -19.42 -6.95
C ARG A 366 31.12 -19.36 -5.50
N ILE A 367 31.83 -20.00 -4.57
CA ILE A 367 31.46 -20.00 -3.14
C ILE A 367 31.61 -18.59 -2.55
N ALA A 368 32.72 -17.89 -2.85
CA ALA A 368 32.91 -16.51 -2.40
C ALA A 368 31.77 -15.60 -2.88
N PHE A 369 31.39 -15.70 -4.15
CA PHE A 369 30.29 -14.92 -4.70
C PHE A 369 28.94 -15.29 -4.06
N GLN A 370 28.68 -16.57 -3.79
CA GLN A 370 27.48 -17.01 -3.07
C GLN A 370 27.39 -16.40 -1.66
N LEU A 371 28.52 -16.31 -0.94
CA LEU A 371 28.55 -15.66 0.37
C LEU A 371 28.26 -14.17 0.27
N ILE A 372 28.79 -13.49 -0.75
CA ILE A 372 28.47 -12.08 -1.04
C ILE A 372 26.96 -11.91 -1.28
N LEU A 373 26.32 -12.78 -2.06
CA LEU A 373 24.87 -12.70 -2.28
C LEU A 373 24.06 -12.86 -0.98
N ILE A 374 24.47 -13.76 -0.10
CA ILE A 374 23.74 -14.02 1.14
C ILE A 374 23.89 -12.85 2.12
N VAL A 375 25.13 -12.38 2.32
CA VAL A 375 25.43 -11.32 3.29
C VAL A 375 25.05 -9.97 2.74
N TYR A 376 25.58 -9.60 1.57
CA TYR A 376 25.36 -8.25 1.03
C TYR A 376 23.96 -8.10 0.43
N LEU A 377 23.63 -8.86 -0.61
CA LEU A 377 22.37 -8.68 -1.34
C LEU A 377 21.14 -9.11 -0.52
N GLY A 378 21.28 -10.17 0.28
CA GLY A 378 20.24 -10.68 1.18
C GLY A 378 20.11 -9.84 2.45
N TRP A 379 21.07 -9.99 3.39
CA TRP A 379 20.96 -9.40 4.73
C TRP A 379 21.12 -7.88 4.73
N THR A 380 22.13 -7.32 4.06
CA THR A 380 22.40 -5.87 4.19
C THR A 380 21.51 -4.99 3.32
N VAL A 381 21.20 -5.42 2.09
CA VAL A 381 20.44 -4.60 1.13
C VAL A 381 18.98 -5.04 1.00
N GLY A 382 18.67 -6.32 1.13
CA GLY A 382 17.28 -6.80 1.01
C GLY A 382 16.70 -6.80 -0.41
N ASN A 383 17.53 -6.67 -1.45
CA ASN A 383 17.05 -6.62 -2.84
C ASN A 383 16.82 -8.03 -3.39
N LEU A 384 15.59 -8.55 -3.23
CA LEU A 384 15.15 -9.84 -3.78
C LEU A 384 13.94 -9.68 -4.71
N LEU A 385 13.94 -10.41 -5.82
CA LEU A 385 12.79 -10.51 -6.71
C LEU A 385 11.74 -11.46 -6.10
N SER A 386 10.60 -10.90 -5.69
CA SER A 386 9.49 -11.60 -5.03
C SER A 386 8.18 -11.49 -5.85
N GLN A 387 7.23 -12.41 -5.66
CA GLN A 387 5.92 -12.33 -6.32
C GLN A 387 5.11 -11.14 -5.81
N ALA A 388 5.19 -10.83 -4.51
CA ALA A 388 4.55 -9.66 -3.93
C ALA A 388 5.04 -8.36 -4.58
N MET A 389 6.36 -8.26 -4.83
CA MET A 389 6.96 -7.11 -5.52
C MET A 389 6.47 -6.99 -6.97
N ILE A 390 6.50 -8.10 -7.74
CA ILE A 390 6.02 -8.10 -9.14
C ILE A 390 4.54 -7.67 -9.20
N ALA A 391 3.72 -8.22 -8.31
CA ALA A 391 2.31 -7.87 -8.20
C ALA A 391 2.12 -6.39 -7.83
N GLY A 392 2.83 -5.90 -6.81
CA GLY A 392 2.78 -4.50 -6.38
C GLY A 392 3.18 -3.53 -7.49
N TRP A 393 4.26 -3.83 -8.22
CA TRP A 393 4.69 -3.00 -9.35
C TRP A 393 3.77 -3.09 -10.56
N ALA A 394 3.12 -4.23 -10.78
CA ALA A 394 2.07 -4.34 -11.79
C ALA A 394 0.87 -3.44 -11.43
N LYS A 395 0.51 -3.32 -10.14
CA LYS A 395 -0.57 -2.43 -9.69
C LYS A 395 -0.19 -0.95 -9.77
N HIS A 396 0.96 -0.57 -9.21
CA HIS A 396 1.28 0.84 -8.92
C HIS A 396 2.40 1.44 -9.79
N GLY A 397 2.98 0.64 -10.70
CA GLY A 397 4.13 1.06 -11.51
C GLY A 397 5.48 0.85 -10.81
N LEU A 398 6.55 1.27 -11.51
CA LEU A 398 7.92 1.03 -11.09
C LEU A 398 8.46 2.17 -10.19
N PRO A 399 9.00 1.86 -8.99
CA PRO A 399 9.53 2.87 -8.07
C PRO A 399 10.97 3.27 -8.41
N TRP A 400 11.18 3.90 -9.57
CA TRP A 400 12.50 4.27 -10.09
C TRP A 400 13.34 5.13 -9.13
N ARG A 401 12.68 5.94 -8.31
CA ARG A 401 13.34 6.90 -7.40
C ARG A 401 13.70 6.29 -6.05
N ASN A 402 12.91 5.34 -5.56
CA ASN A 402 13.01 4.88 -4.17
C ASN A 402 13.69 3.51 -4.06
N ALA A 403 13.78 2.75 -5.17
CA ALA A 403 14.34 1.40 -5.16
C ALA A 403 15.13 1.09 -6.46
N ALA A 404 16.00 2.02 -6.89
CA ALA A 404 16.76 1.89 -8.13
C ALA A 404 17.56 0.58 -8.21
N GLY A 405 18.19 0.13 -7.12
CA GLY A 405 18.90 -1.14 -7.03
C GLY A 405 18.02 -2.35 -7.30
N LEU A 406 16.81 -2.40 -6.71
CA LEU A 406 15.85 -3.48 -6.93
C LEU A 406 15.28 -3.45 -8.36
N VAL A 407 15.08 -2.26 -8.92
CA VAL A 407 14.64 -2.09 -10.31
C VAL A 407 15.71 -2.60 -11.28
N MET A 408 16.99 -2.24 -11.07
CA MET A 408 18.11 -2.77 -11.86
C MET A 408 18.20 -4.30 -11.77
N LEU A 409 18.05 -4.85 -10.56
CA LEU A 409 18.06 -6.30 -10.34
C LEU A 409 16.90 -7.00 -11.07
N SER A 410 15.70 -6.42 -11.01
CA SER A 410 14.52 -6.92 -11.71
C SER A 410 14.68 -6.89 -13.23
N ILE A 411 15.20 -5.77 -13.78
CA ILE A 411 15.54 -5.67 -15.20
C ILE A 411 16.53 -6.77 -15.59
N ALA A 412 17.60 -6.96 -14.83
CA ALA A 412 18.58 -8.02 -15.08
C ALA A 412 17.95 -9.42 -14.98
N ALA A 413 17.03 -9.62 -14.04
CA ALA A 413 16.36 -10.89 -13.80
C ALA A 413 15.41 -11.29 -14.94
N PHE A 414 14.71 -10.34 -15.57
CA PHE A 414 13.82 -10.60 -16.71
C PHE A 414 14.53 -10.49 -18.07
N ALA A 415 15.38 -9.50 -18.29
CA ALA A 415 16.06 -9.30 -19.57
C ALA A 415 17.00 -10.47 -19.91
N CYS A 416 17.76 -10.98 -18.94
CA CYS A 416 18.67 -12.10 -19.18
C CYS A 416 17.97 -13.36 -19.71
N PRO A 417 16.93 -13.92 -19.09
CA PRO A 417 16.22 -15.07 -19.64
C PRO A 417 15.50 -14.75 -20.96
N ILE A 418 14.94 -13.54 -21.13
CA ILE A 418 14.24 -13.18 -22.36
C ILE A 418 15.18 -13.17 -23.56
N PHE A 419 16.38 -12.63 -23.43
CA PHE A 419 17.33 -12.47 -24.54
C PHE A 419 18.39 -13.56 -24.62
N THR A 420 18.58 -14.35 -23.55
CA THR A 420 19.66 -15.34 -23.48
C THR A 420 19.14 -16.72 -23.07
N LYS A 421 19.98 -17.74 -23.29
CA LYS A 421 19.66 -19.13 -22.89
C LYS A 421 19.87 -19.41 -21.39
N ARG A 422 19.99 -18.37 -20.56
CA ARG A 422 20.38 -18.50 -19.14
C ARG A 422 19.45 -17.69 -18.22
N ASN A 423 19.07 -18.29 -17.09
CA ASN A 423 18.38 -17.57 -16.01
C ASN A 423 19.43 -17.05 -15.04
N LEU A 424 19.88 -15.83 -15.24
CA LEU A 424 20.91 -15.24 -14.39
C LEU A 424 20.44 -15.16 -12.94
N TYR A 425 19.20 -14.73 -12.70
CA TYR A 425 18.69 -14.53 -11.35
C TYR A 425 18.73 -15.78 -10.48
N CYS A 426 18.02 -16.84 -10.88
CA CYS A 426 17.95 -18.08 -10.10
C CYS A 426 19.30 -18.79 -9.94
N SER A 427 20.23 -18.57 -10.88
CA SER A 427 21.54 -19.23 -10.83
C SER A 427 22.54 -18.45 -9.99
N HIS A 428 22.60 -17.12 -10.11
CA HIS A 428 23.72 -16.27 -9.66
C HIS A 428 23.30 -14.94 -9.02
N LEU A 429 22.02 -14.64 -8.80
CA LEU A 429 21.63 -13.44 -8.01
C LEU A 429 20.77 -13.78 -6.80
N CYS A 430 19.92 -14.81 -6.87
CA CYS A 430 19.01 -15.15 -5.77
C CYS A 430 19.78 -15.63 -4.51
N PRO A 431 19.71 -14.90 -3.38
CA PRO A 431 20.36 -15.29 -2.12
C PRO A 431 19.85 -16.63 -1.59
N HIS A 432 18.55 -16.88 -1.66
CA HIS A 432 17.96 -18.16 -1.24
C HIS A 432 18.48 -19.35 -2.07
N GLY A 433 18.58 -19.17 -3.39
CA GLY A 433 19.21 -20.16 -4.27
C GLY A 433 20.68 -20.39 -3.94
N ALA A 434 21.42 -19.35 -3.54
CA ALA A 434 22.81 -19.47 -3.11
C ALA A 434 22.94 -20.31 -1.83
N VAL A 435 22.10 -20.08 -0.81
CA VAL A 435 22.06 -20.90 0.41
C VAL A 435 21.79 -22.37 0.08
N GLN A 436 20.76 -22.66 -0.71
CA GLN A 436 20.43 -24.03 -1.10
C GLN A 436 21.59 -24.71 -1.87
N GLN A 437 22.35 -23.95 -2.66
CA GLN A 437 23.52 -24.47 -3.36
C GLN A 437 24.70 -24.79 -2.44
N LEU A 438 24.85 -24.08 -1.32
CA LEU A 438 25.87 -24.35 -0.30
C LEU A 438 25.50 -25.56 0.56
N VAL A 439 24.20 -25.75 0.82
CA VAL A 439 23.66 -26.79 1.70
C VAL A 439 23.45 -28.13 0.98
N LYS A 440 23.29 -28.14 -0.35
CA LYS A 440 23.04 -29.38 -1.10
C LYS A 440 24.12 -30.44 -0.87
N ARG A 441 23.69 -31.70 -0.73
CA ARG A 441 24.57 -32.89 -0.62
C ARG A 441 25.58 -32.80 0.55
N ARG A 442 25.24 -32.08 1.61
CA ARG A 442 26.03 -32.05 2.85
C ARG A 442 25.74 -33.25 3.76
N ILE A 443 24.61 -33.92 3.54
CA ILE A 443 24.25 -35.20 4.17
C ILE A 443 24.40 -36.35 3.17
N GLY A 444 24.85 -37.52 3.66
CA GLY A 444 25.05 -38.73 2.85
C GLY A 444 23.77 -39.39 2.35
N TYR A 445 22.63 -39.10 2.99
CA TYR A 445 21.32 -39.60 2.59
C TYR A 445 20.66 -38.66 1.58
N GLN A 446 20.42 -39.12 0.36
CA GLN A 446 19.78 -38.35 -0.71
C GLN A 446 18.50 -39.06 -1.15
N VAL A 447 17.37 -38.36 -1.09
CA VAL A 447 16.07 -38.93 -1.45
C VAL A 447 15.84 -38.79 -2.95
N SER A 448 15.71 -39.90 -3.66
CA SER A 448 15.27 -39.91 -5.05
C SER A 448 13.76 -40.07 -5.14
N LEU A 449 13.06 -39.04 -5.60
CA LEU A 449 11.62 -39.09 -5.82
C LEU A 449 11.30 -39.95 -7.06
N ASN A 450 10.25 -40.78 -6.97
CA ASN A 450 9.72 -41.50 -8.13
C ASN A 450 9.24 -40.50 -9.21
N ARG A 451 9.19 -40.94 -10.48
CA ARG A 451 8.82 -40.10 -11.63
C ARG A 451 7.43 -39.46 -11.47
N THR A 452 6.46 -40.20 -10.95
CA THR A 452 5.10 -39.70 -10.72
C THR A 452 5.07 -38.59 -9.67
N LEU A 453 5.72 -38.83 -8.52
CA LEU A 453 5.82 -37.85 -7.45
C LEU A 453 6.57 -36.60 -7.92
N THR A 454 7.68 -36.77 -8.65
CA THR A 454 8.41 -35.64 -9.23
C THR A 454 7.55 -34.79 -10.19
N LYS A 455 6.64 -35.41 -10.95
CA LYS A 455 5.70 -34.67 -11.82
C LYS A 455 4.67 -33.91 -10.99
N LEU A 456 4.09 -34.54 -9.96
CA LEU A 456 3.10 -33.92 -9.07
C LEU A 456 3.67 -32.69 -8.35
N TRP A 457 4.85 -32.82 -7.73
CA TRP A 457 5.50 -31.71 -7.03
C TRP A 457 5.92 -30.56 -7.94
N LYS A 458 6.11 -30.82 -9.24
CA LYS A 458 6.39 -29.76 -10.23
C LYS A 458 5.15 -28.95 -10.62
N LEU A 459 3.94 -29.36 -10.19
CA LEU A 459 2.72 -28.57 -10.38
C LEU A 459 2.60 -27.45 -9.35
N ILE A 460 3.15 -27.64 -8.14
CA ILE A 460 3.04 -26.69 -7.03
C ILE A 460 3.44 -25.27 -7.42
N PRO A 461 4.58 -24.99 -8.08
CA PRO A 461 4.94 -23.61 -8.43
C PRO A 461 3.96 -22.98 -9.43
N GLY A 462 3.34 -23.79 -10.30
CA GLY A 462 2.29 -23.31 -11.20
C GLY A 462 1.00 -22.99 -10.46
N LEU A 463 0.59 -23.84 -9.51
CA LEU A 463 -0.57 -23.57 -8.65
C LEU A 463 -0.37 -22.33 -7.78
N LEU A 464 0.83 -22.14 -7.23
CA LEU A 464 1.19 -20.94 -6.47
C LEU A 464 1.16 -19.69 -7.35
N LEU A 465 1.67 -19.76 -8.59
CA LEU A 465 1.62 -18.64 -9.53
C LEU A 465 0.17 -18.30 -9.93
N LEU A 466 -0.66 -19.32 -10.13
CA LEU A 466 -2.10 -19.16 -10.36
C LEU A 466 -2.80 -18.52 -9.15
N TRP A 467 -2.48 -18.98 -7.94
CA TRP A 467 -2.99 -18.40 -6.70
C TRP A 467 -2.60 -16.92 -6.58
N CYS A 468 -1.33 -16.57 -6.83
CA CYS A 468 -0.87 -15.19 -6.84
C CYS A 468 -1.70 -14.34 -7.83
N LEU A 469 -1.92 -14.85 -9.03
CA LEU A 469 -2.72 -14.16 -10.05
C LEU A 469 -4.17 -13.94 -9.59
N VAL A 470 -4.80 -14.94 -8.97
CA VAL A 470 -6.17 -14.85 -8.44
C VAL A 470 -6.25 -13.85 -7.29
N VAL A 471 -5.37 -13.95 -6.30
CA VAL A 471 -5.32 -13.02 -5.15
C VAL A 471 -5.17 -11.58 -5.64
N VAL A 472 -4.28 -11.37 -6.61
CA VAL A 472 -4.06 -10.05 -7.20
C VAL A 472 -5.30 -9.57 -7.93
N LEU A 473 -5.84 -10.31 -8.90
CA LEU A 473 -6.95 -9.85 -9.74
C LEU A 473 -8.30 -9.77 -9.04
N ALA A 474 -8.54 -10.62 -8.04
CA ALA A 474 -9.76 -10.61 -7.24
C ALA A 474 -9.69 -9.64 -6.04
N GLY A 475 -8.55 -8.98 -5.81
CA GLY A 475 -8.39 -8.03 -4.72
C GLY A 475 -8.49 -8.65 -3.32
N LEU A 476 -8.12 -9.92 -3.16
CA LEU A 476 -8.18 -10.60 -1.87
C LEU A 476 -7.14 -10.00 -0.91
N SER A 477 -7.49 -9.84 0.37
CA SER A 477 -6.62 -9.29 1.43
C SER A 477 -5.49 -10.21 1.88
N PHE A 478 -5.12 -11.20 1.06
CA PHE A 478 -4.08 -12.18 1.38
C PHE A 478 -2.69 -11.62 1.06
N SER A 479 -1.77 -11.66 2.03
CA SER A 479 -0.38 -11.23 1.83
C SER A 479 0.39 -12.24 0.98
N LEU A 480 0.80 -11.84 -0.24
CA LEU A 480 1.65 -12.67 -1.11
C LEU A 480 3.06 -12.87 -0.55
N VAL A 481 3.48 -12.06 0.42
CA VAL A 481 4.80 -12.15 1.05
C VAL A 481 4.93 -13.46 1.85
N ASP A 482 3.84 -13.92 2.47
CA ASP A 482 3.85 -15.05 3.40
C ASP A 482 4.11 -16.41 2.73
N ILE A 483 3.90 -16.50 1.41
CA ILE A 483 4.05 -17.74 0.63
C ILE A 483 5.44 -17.92 0.02
N GLU A 484 6.37 -16.98 0.25
CA GLU A 484 7.72 -17.01 -0.28
C GLU A 484 8.81 -16.73 0.79
N PRO A 485 10.01 -17.33 0.68
CA PRO A 485 11.04 -17.26 1.71
C PRO A 485 11.94 -16.02 1.59
N PHE A 486 11.57 -15.04 0.78
CA PHE A 486 12.46 -13.93 0.42
C PHE A 486 12.58 -12.90 1.55
N ASP A 487 11.46 -12.59 2.20
CA ASP A 487 11.43 -11.63 3.31
C ASP A 487 12.07 -12.21 4.58
N ALA A 488 12.23 -13.53 4.69
CA ALA A 488 13.00 -14.16 5.77
C ALA A 488 14.48 -13.70 5.86
N TYR A 489 15.04 -13.06 4.82
CA TYR A 489 16.37 -12.45 4.88
C TYR A 489 16.39 -11.07 5.54
N LEU A 490 15.22 -10.46 5.72
CA LEU A 490 14.98 -9.19 6.41
C LEU A 490 14.49 -9.47 7.83
N PHE A 491 15.36 -10.05 8.67
CA PHE A 491 15.02 -10.49 10.03
C PHE A 491 14.23 -9.49 10.90
N PRO A 492 14.43 -8.15 10.82
CA PRO A 492 13.67 -7.21 11.64
C PRO A 492 12.18 -7.09 11.26
N ILE A 493 11.79 -7.46 10.04
CA ILE A 493 10.44 -7.21 9.48
C ILE A 493 9.78 -8.54 9.05
N ALA A 494 10.53 -9.65 9.02
CA ALA A 494 10.05 -10.93 8.52
C ALA A 494 8.95 -11.56 9.40
N GLY A 495 7.79 -11.84 8.82
CA GLY A 495 6.74 -12.61 9.47
C GLY A 495 7.11 -14.08 9.69
N TRP A 496 6.49 -14.72 10.69
CA TRP A 496 6.76 -16.14 11.01
C TRP A 496 6.50 -17.09 9.83
N ALA A 497 5.50 -16.81 8.99
CA ALA A 497 5.16 -17.63 7.83
C ALA A 497 6.32 -17.73 6.82
N THR A 498 6.89 -16.60 6.41
CA THR A 498 8.03 -16.57 5.46
C THR A 498 9.28 -17.24 6.04
N ILE A 499 9.55 -17.06 7.34
CA ILE A 499 10.67 -17.72 8.04
C ILE A 499 10.51 -19.24 8.02
N VAL A 500 9.32 -19.75 8.33
CA VAL A 500 9.03 -21.20 8.29
C VAL A 500 9.23 -21.74 6.88
N VAL A 501 8.71 -21.07 5.85
CA VAL A 501 8.90 -21.48 4.45
C VAL A 501 10.39 -21.51 4.08
N ALA A 502 11.18 -20.51 4.51
CA ALA A 502 12.61 -20.44 4.26
C ALA A 502 13.37 -21.60 4.92
N ILE A 503 13.12 -21.85 6.21
CA ILE A 503 13.77 -22.92 6.98
C ILE A 503 13.40 -24.28 6.40
N VAL A 504 12.12 -24.55 6.17
CA VAL A 504 11.65 -25.82 5.57
C VAL A 504 12.27 -26.01 4.19
N GLY A 505 12.34 -24.96 3.38
CA GLY A 505 12.98 -24.99 2.06
C GLY A 505 14.48 -25.33 2.12
N ILE A 506 15.21 -24.77 3.08
CA ILE A 506 16.64 -25.04 3.31
C ILE A 506 16.84 -26.47 3.83
N VAL A 507 16.06 -26.89 4.83
CA VAL A 507 16.13 -28.24 5.42
C VAL A 507 15.81 -29.30 4.36
N ALA A 508 14.75 -29.10 3.56
CA ALA A 508 14.43 -30.00 2.46
C ALA A 508 15.56 -30.10 1.42
N SER A 509 16.37 -29.04 1.28
CA SER A 509 17.50 -29.00 0.33
C SER A 509 18.71 -29.84 0.74
N LEU A 510 18.79 -30.23 2.01
CA LEU A 510 19.75 -31.22 2.48
C LEU A 510 19.49 -32.58 1.81
N PHE A 511 18.22 -33.00 1.77
CA PHE A 511 17.78 -34.31 1.28
C PHE A 511 17.57 -34.35 -0.23
N ILE A 512 17.00 -33.28 -0.79
CA ILE A 512 16.68 -33.16 -2.20
C ILE A 512 17.36 -31.89 -2.73
N PRO A 513 18.39 -32.01 -3.60
CA PRO A 513 19.15 -30.85 -4.05
C PRO A 513 18.24 -29.76 -4.65
N MET A 514 18.34 -28.55 -4.08
CA MET A 514 17.55 -27.37 -4.51
C MET A 514 16.03 -27.57 -4.39
N ALA A 515 15.55 -28.22 -3.31
CA ALA A 515 14.15 -28.60 -3.12
C ALA A 515 13.17 -27.44 -3.37
N TYR A 516 13.30 -26.33 -2.63
CA TYR A 516 12.43 -25.16 -2.80
C TYR A 516 12.53 -24.53 -4.21
N CYS A 517 13.74 -24.23 -4.71
CA CYS A 517 13.92 -23.73 -6.08
C CYS A 517 13.32 -24.65 -7.17
N ARG A 518 13.21 -25.96 -6.92
CA ARG A 518 12.71 -26.94 -7.90
C ARG A 518 11.20 -27.17 -7.82
N PHE A 519 10.62 -27.12 -6.62
CA PHE A 519 9.25 -27.55 -6.36
C PHE A 519 8.37 -26.50 -5.65
N GLY A 520 8.95 -25.44 -5.08
CA GLY A 520 8.22 -24.44 -4.29
C GLY A 520 8.30 -23.00 -4.80
N CYS A 521 9.24 -22.68 -5.70
CA CYS A 521 9.49 -21.30 -6.13
C CYS A 521 8.67 -20.90 -7.39
N PRO A 522 7.57 -20.13 -7.25
CA PRO A 522 6.78 -19.65 -8.40
C PRO A 522 7.59 -18.68 -9.28
N THR A 523 8.39 -17.79 -8.69
CA THR A 523 9.27 -16.86 -9.42
C THR A 523 10.26 -17.59 -10.32
N GLY A 524 10.82 -18.71 -9.84
CA GLY A 524 11.74 -19.53 -10.62
C GLY A 524 11.06 -20.19 -11.83
N LEU A 525 9.80 -20.63 -11.68
CA LEU A 525 9.01 -21.18 -12.78
C LEU A 525 8.71 -20.12 -13.84
N LEU A 526 8.32 -18.91 -13.40
CA LEU A 526 8.05 -17.78 -14.28
C LEU A 526 9.27 -17.40 -15.14
N LEU A 527 10.44 -17.21 -14.51
CA LEU A 527 11.66 -16.86 -15.25
C LEU A 527 12.12 -17.98 -16.20
N GLU A 528 11.92 -19.25 -15.81
CA GLU A 528 12.21 -20.40 -16.68
C GLU A 528 11.27 -20.47 -17.90
N TYR A 529 10.01 -20.04 -17.75
CA TYR A 529 9.05 -19.95 -18.84
C TYR A 529 9.46 -18.87 -19.86
N LEU A 530 9.94 -17.72 -19.38
CA LEU A 530 10.42 -16.61 -20.20
C LEU A 530 11.81 -16.84 -20.81
N ARG A 531 12.46 -17.98 -20.53
CA ARG A 531 13.82 -18.25 -21.01
C ARG A 531 13.86 -18.62 -22.49
N TYR A 532 14.61 -17.85 -23.28
CA TYR A 532 14.89 -18.20 -24.68
C TYR A 532 15.66 -19.52 -24.77
N ASN A 533 15.15 -20.49 -25.52
CA ASN A 533 15.80 -21.79 -25.61
C ASN A 533 15.71 -22.39 -27.02
N ALA A 534 16.53 -23.41 -27.28
CA ALA A 534 16.58 -24.04 -28.60
C ALA A 534 15.28 -24.77 -29.00
N LYS A 535 14.42 -25.09 -28.01
CA LYS A 535 13.10 -25.71 -28.19
C LYS A 535 11.97 -24.68 -28.21
N SER A 536 12.28 -23.38 -28.29
CA SER A 536 11.30 -22.32 -28.44
C SER A 536 10.65 -22.30 -29.83
N ASP A 537 10.94 -23.27 -30.71
CA ASP A 537 10.24 -23.49 -31.97
C ASP A 537 8.86 -24.14 -31.81
N ARG A 538 8.58 -24.74 -30.63
CA ARG A 538 7.38 -25.54 -30.38
C ARG A 538 6.50 -24.94 -29.29
N TRP A 539 5.20 -25.05 -29.52
CA TRP A 539 4.17 -24.81 -28.51
C TRP A 539 4.08 -26.02 -27.58
N THR A 540 4.03 -25.78 -26.28
CA THR A 540 4.12 -26.81 -25.22
C THR A 540 2.94 -26.73 -24.27
N ILE A 541 2.78 -27.72 -23.39
CA ILE A 541 1.73 -27.71 -22.34
C ILE A 541 1.86 -26.48 -21.44
N ARG A 542 3.08 -26.00 -21.18
CA ARG A 542 3.29 -24.77 -20.38
C ARG A 542 2.72 -23.54 -21.06
N ASP A 543 2.74 -23.51 -22.39
CA ASP A 543 2.15 -22.42 -23.16
C ASP A 543 0.62 -22.45 -23.06
N TRP A 544 0.00 -23.63 -23.12
CA TRP A 544 -1.43 -23.79 -22.86
C TRP A 544 -1.84 -23.38 -21.44
N ILE A 545 -1.02 -23.71 -20.42
CA ILE A 545 -1.27 -23.26 -19.04
C ILE A 545 -1.19 -21.73 -18.96
N ALA A 546 -0.18 -21.11 -19.57
CA ALA A 546 -0.04 -19.65 -19.60
C ALA A 546 -1.21 -18.97 -20.35
N THR A 547 -1.68 -19.54 -21.46
CA THR A 547 -2.91 -19.09 -22.14
C THR A 547 -4.13 -19.25 -21.23
N GLY A 548 -4.20 -20.33 -20.44
CA GLY A 548 -5.25 -20.51 -19.43
C GLY A 548 -5.21 -19.44 -18.33
N TYR A 549 -4.01 -19.06 -17.86
CA TYR A 549 -3.85 -17.94 -16.93
C TYR A 549 -4.31 -16.62 -17.53
N LEU A 550 -3.97 -16.36 -18.80
CA LEU A 550 -4.46 -15.18 -19.51
C LEU A 550 -5.98 -15.21 -19.67
N ALA A 551 -6.57 -16.35 -20.04
CA ALA A 551 -8.02 -16.48 -20.20
C ALA A 551 -8.74 -16.27 -18.86
N LEU A 552 -8.20 -16.81 -17.76
CA LEU A 552 -8.71 -16.55 -16.42
C LEU A 552 -8.56 -15.07 -16.05
N ALA A 553 -7.41 -14.46 -16.36
CA ALA A 553 -7.18 -13.04 -16.07
C ALA A 553 -8.19 -12.15 -16.81
N VAL A 554 -8.41 -12.41 -18.09
CA VAL A 554 -9.45 -11.76 -18.89
C VAL A 554 -10.83 -12.01 -18.28
N ALA A 555 -11.17 -13.25 -17.93
CA ALA A 555 -12.45 -13.55 -17.30
C ALA A 555 -12.66 -12.76 -16.00
N ILE A 556 -11.68 -12.72 -15.09
CA ILE A 556 -11.79 -11.95 -13.83
C ILE A 556 -11.82 -10.43 -14.07
N CYS A 557 -11.18 -9.93 -15.13
CA CYS A 557 -11.18 -8.50 -15.45
C CYS A 557 -12.50 -8.02 -16.10
N PHE A 558 -13.20 -8.90 -16.82
CA PHE A 558 -14.39 -8.55 -17.61
C PHE A 558 -15.70 -9.18 -17.08
N LEU A 559 -15.65 -10.00 -16.03
CA LEU A 559 -16.78 -10.38 -15.17
C LEU A 559 -16.95 -9.31 -14.08
#